data_AF-A0A5J9TYS4-F1
#
_entry.id   AF-A0A5J9TYS4-F1
#
_cell.length_a   1.000
_cell.length_b   1.000
_cell.length_c   1.000
_cell.angle_alpha   90.00
_cell.angle_beta   90.00
_cell.angle_gamma   90.00
#
_symmetry.space_group_name_H-M   'P 1'
#
loop_
_entity.id
_entity.type
_entity.pdbx_description
1 polymer ?
#
loop_
_entity_poly.entity_id
_entity_poly.type
_entity_poly.pdbx_seq_one_letter_code
_entity_poly.pdbx_strand_id
1 'polypeptide(L)'
;MYEMHFGMSMSGAVLNTINTRLDARTVTVLLRHSGSKLIFVDPTSLPLVHDALQLLPPRHPAARVIPVEDPYEKEFPPADPSTLT
;
A
#
# COMPACT_ATOMS: atom_id res chain seq x y z
N MET A 1 1.90 7.16 6.34
CA MET A 1 1.29 7.29 4.98
C MET A 1 0.80 8.72 4.69
N TYR A 2 0.43 9.49 5.72
CA TYR A 2 -0.02 10.88 5.60
C TYR A 2 1.03 11.81 4.98
N GLU A 3 2.28 11.62 5.36
CA GLU A 3 3.44 12.44 4.96
C GLU A 3 3.66 12.45 3.45
N MET A 4 3.30 11.35 2.76
CA MET A 4 3.46 11.24 1.31
C MET A 4 2.58 12.21 0.52
N HIS A 5 1.43 12.63 1.05
CA HIS A 5 0.59 13.61 0.38
C HIS A 5 1.28 14.97 0.22
N PHE A 6 2.19 15.30 1.14
CA PHE A 6 3.00 16.52 1.08
C PHE A 6 4.32 16.28 0.35
N GLY A 7 5.03 15.21 0.73
CA GLY A 7 6.36 14.91 0.18
C GLY A 7 6.34 14.64 -1.33
N MET A 8 5.34 13.93 -1.84
CA MET A 8 5.27 13.60 -3.26
C MET A 8 5.06 14.84 -4.13
N SER A 9 4.14 15.71 -3.72
CA SER A 9 3.89 16.99 -4.39
C SER A 9 5.16 17.85 -4.46
N MET A 10 5.95 17.89 -3.37
CA MET A 10 7.21 18.64 -3.32
C MET A 10 8.32 18.02 -4.19
N SER A 11 8.29 16.70 -4.40
CA SER A 11 9.26 16.01 -5.26
C SER A 11 8.96 16.12 -6.76
N GLY A 12 7.83 16.73 -7.14
CA GLY A 12 7.35 16.78 -8.53
C GLY A 12 6.82 15.44 -9.05
N ALA A 13 6.56 14.48 -8.15
CA ALA A 13 5.99 13.18 -8.48
C ALA A 13 4.45 13.23 -8.43
N VAL A 14 3.82 12.22 -9.03
CA VAL A 14 2.36 12.00 -8.94
C VAL A 14 2.10 10.89 -7.93
N LEU A 15 1.28 11.18 -6.92
CA LEU A 15 0.85 10.20 -5.92
C LEU A 15 -0.41 9.47 -6.38
N ASN A 16 -0.35 8.15 -6.49
CA ASN A 16 -1.51 7.28 -6.70
C ASN A 16 -1.78 6.48 -5.43
N THR A 17 -2.88 6.78 -4.74
CA THR A 17 -3.30 6.06 -3.52
C THR A 17 -4.25 4.92 -3.88
N ILE A 18 -3.97 3.71 -3.38
CA ILE A 18 -4.81 2.52 -3.58
C ILE A 18 -5.50 2.17 -2.26
N ASN A 19 -6.80 1.89 -2.34
CA ASN A 19 -7.57 1.47 -1.17
C ASN A 19 -7.22 0.02 -0.78
N THR A 20 -6.79 -0.18 0.46
CA THR A 20 -6.38 -1.49 1.00
C THR A 20 -7.53 -2.45 1.26
N ARG A 21 -8.79 -1.99 1.19
CA ARG A 21 -9.99 -2.85 1.27
C ARG A 21 -10.32 -3.55 -0.05
N LEU A 22 -9.57 -3.26 -1.12
CA LEU A 22 -9.72 -3.92 -2.41
C LEU A 22 -9.05 -5.28 -2.41
N ASP A 23 -9.52 -6.16 -3.29
CA ASP A 23 -8.91 -7.46 -3.54
C ASP A 23 -7.66 -7.35 -4.43
N ALA A 24 -6.79 -8.36 -4.37
CA ALA A 24 -5.52 -8.39 -5.09
C ALA A 24 -5.69 -8.22 -6.62
N ARG A 25 -6.77 -8.75 -7.20
CA ARG A 25 -7.01 -8.65 -8.66
C ARG A 25 -7.33 -7.21 -9.06
N THR A 26 -8.17 -6.52 -8.29
CA THR A 26 -8.47 -5.10 -8.53
C THR A 26 -7.22 -4.24 -8.35
N VAL A 27 -6.43 -4.48 -7.30
CA VAL A 27 -5.15 -3.79 -7.09
C VAL A 27 -4.21 -4.00 -8.28
N THR A 28 -4.13 -5.22 -8.82
CA THR A 28 -3.33 -5.54 -10.02
C THR A 28 -3.72 -4.69 -11.23
N VAL A 29 -5.02 -4.54 -11.48
CA VAL A 29 -5.53 -3.73 -12.59
C VAL A 29 -5.12 -2.26 -12.43
N LEU A 30 -5.24 -1.72 -11.21
CA LEU A 30 -4.84 -0.36 -10.89
C LEU A 30 -3.33 -0.15 -11.06
N LEU A 31 -2.51 -1.07 -10.55
CA LEU A 31 -1.05 -1.03 -10.70
C LEU A 31 -0.65 -1.06 -12.18
N ARG A 32 -1.25 -1.97 -12.95
CA ARG A 32 -1.00 -2.09 -14.39
C ARG A 32 -1.35 -0.82 -15.16
N HIS A 33 -2.46 -0.16 -14.82
CA HIS A 33 -2.89 1.06 -15.50
C HIS A 33 -2.07 2.28 -15.09
N SER A 34 -1.71 2.38 -13.81
CA SER A 34 -1.01 3.55 -13.25
C SER A 34 0.44 3.68 -13.72
N GLY A 35 1.10 2.57 -14.08
CA GLY A 35 2.51 2.61 -14.49
C GLY A 35 3.45 3.11 -13.37
N SER A 36 3.05 2.97 -12.11
CA SER A 36 3.80 3.41 -10.95
C SER A 36 5.19 2.78 -10.91
N LYS A 37 6.22 3.58 -10.61
CA LYS A 37 7.62 3.12 -10.50
C LYS A 37 7.99 2.67 -9.09
N LEU A 38 7.35 3.26 -8.09
CA LEU A 38 7.54 3.00 -6.67
C LEU A 38 6.19 2.69 -6.05
N ILE A 39 6.14 1.69 -5.16
CA ILE A 39 4.99 1.37 -4.33
C ILE A 39 5.43 1.48 -2.88
N PHE A 40 4.85 2.42 -2.16
CA PHE A 40 5.03 2.53 -0.72
C PHE A 40 3.88 1.78 -0.05
N VAL A 41 4.23 0.85 0.82
CA VAL A 41 3.26 -0.06 1.43
C VAL A 41 3.49 -0.13 2.93
N ASP A 42 2.39 -0.18 3.66
CA ASP A 42 2.40 -0.50 5.07
C ASP A 42 2.72 -2.01 5.27
N PRO A 43 3.55 -2.41 6.24
CA PRO A 43 3.87 -3.82 6.49
C PRO A 43 2.63 -4.73 6.60
N THR A 44 1.52 -4.24 7.17
CA THR A 44 0.27 -5.00 7.31
C THR A 44 -0.38 -5.33 5.96
N SER A 45 -0.11 -4.52 4.93
CA SER A 45 -0.68 -4.65 3.58
C SER A 45 0.28 -5.30 2.58
N LEU A 46 1.47 -5.73 3.03
CA LEU A 46 2.43 -6.45 2.18
C LEU A 46 1.86 -7.70 1.51
N PRO A 47 1.07 -8.56 2.18
CA PRO A 47 0.50 -9.75 1.54
C PRO A 47 -0.38 -9.39 0.33
N LEU A 48 -1.22 -8.36 0.46
CA LEU A 48 -2.08 -7.88 -0.62
C LEU A 48 -1.28 -7.40 -1.85
N VAL A 49 -0.20 -6.64 -1.61
CA VAL A 49 0.65 -6.12 -2.68
C VAL A 49 1.44 -7.25 -3.33
N HIS A 50 1.96 -8.18 -2.54
CA HIS A 50 2.66 -9.36 -3.05
C HIS A 50 1.78 -10.18 -3.98
N ASP A 51 0.55 -10.50 -3.57
CA ASP A 51 -0.40 -11.25 -4.38
C ASP A 51 -0.77 -10.49 -5.67
N ALA A 52 -0.94 -9.17 -5.58
CA ALA A 52 -1.21 -8.34 -6.76
C ALA A 52 -0.03 -8.31 -7.75
N LEU A 53 1.21 -8.27 -7.26
CA LEU A 53 2.40 -8.28 -8.11
C LEU A 53 2.59 -9.60 -8.84
N GLN A 54 2.22 -10.74 -8.22
CA GLN A 54 2.25 -12.05 -8.88
C GLN A 54 1.26 -12.17 -10.04
N LEU A 55 0.17 -11.40 -10.01
CA LEU A 55 -0.84 -11.37 -11.07
C LEU A 55 -0.48 -10.43 -12.23
N LEU A 56 0.64 -9.71 -12.16
CA LEU A 56 1.07 -8.82 -13.23
C LEU A 56 1.58 -9.59 -14.46
N PRO A 57 1.36 -9.07 -15.69
CA PRO A 57 1.88 -9.70 -16.90
C PRO A 57 3.42 -9.78 -16.91
N PRO A 58 4.03 -10.84 -17.48
CA PRO A 58 5.49 -11.08 -17.46
C PRO A 58 6.39 -9.99 -18.05
N ARG A 59 5.82 -9.00 -18.74
CA ARG A 59 6.54 -7.88 -19.37
C ARG A 59 6.24 -6.52 -18.73
N HIS A 60 5.46 -6.51 -17.65
CA HIS A 60 5.16 -5.25 -16.95
C HIS A 60 6.39 -4.85 -16.11
N PRO A 61 6.85 -3.59 -16.20
CA PRO A 61 7.95 -3.13 -15.35
C PRO A 61 7.50 -3.24 -13.88
N ALA A 62 8.19 -4.08 -13.12
CA ALA A 62 7.89 -4.27 -11.71
C ALA A 62 8.24 -2.99 -10.96
N ALA A 63 7.24 -2.40 -10.30
CA ALA A 63 7.47 -1.27 -9.41
C ALA A 63 8.31 -1.73 -8.21
N ARG A 64 9.21 -0.86 -7.74
CA ARG A 64 9.98 -1.15 -6.52
C ARG A 64 9.07 -0.96 -5.30
N VAL A 65 8.90 -2.02 -4.52
CA VAL A 65 8.16 -1.97 -3.26
C VAL A 65 9.06 -1.45 -2.15
N ILE A 66 8.56 -0.47 -1.41
CA ILE A 66 9.22 0.15 -0.26
C ILE A 66 8.27 -0.01 0.93
N PRO A 67 8.55 -0.97 1.85
CA PRO A 67 7.81 -1.04 3.10
C PRO A 67 8.14 0.20 3.94
N VAL A 68 7.11 0.82 4.51
CA VAL A 68 7.24 1.99 5.37
C VAL A 68 6.87 1.57 6.78
N GLU A 69 7.89 1.36 7.62
CA GLU A 69 7.70 1.02 9.02
C GLU A 69 7.37 2.27 9.83
N ASP A 70 6.32 2.20 10.67
CA ASP A 70 6.00 3.24 11.63
C ASP A 70 6.41 2.79 13.05
N PRO A 71 7.41 3.45 13.68
CA PRO A 71 7.87 3.09 15.02
C PRO A 71 6.84 3.38 16.13
N TYR A 72 5.77 4.11 15.82
CA TYR A 72 4.69 4.44 16.75
C TYR A 72 3.46 3.55 16.57
N GLU A 73 3.44 2.69 15.56
CA GLU A 73 2.38 1.70 15.36
C GLU A 73 2.49 0.62 16.44
N LYS A 74 1.76 0.83 17.54
CA LYS A 74 1.61 -0.17 18.60
C LYS A 74 0.57 -1.18 18.15
N GLU A 75 0.88 -2.47 18.27
CA GLU A 75 -0.17 -3.50 18.31
C GLU A 75 -1.16 -3.10 19.40
N PHE A 76 -2.35 -2.66 19.00
CA PHE A 76 -3.40 -2.38 19.96
C PHE A 76 -3.77 -3.71 20.60
N PRO A 77 -3.72 -3.81 21.95
CA PRO A 77 -4.29 -4.98 22.61
C PRO A 77 -5.76 -5.09 22.17
N PRO A 78 -6.27 -6.32 21.97
CA PRO A 78 -7.67 -6.50 21.61
C PRO A 78 -8.53 -5.73 22.59
N ALA A 79 -9.47 -4.94 22.06
CA ALA A 79 -10.34 -4.11 22.88
C ALA A 79 -11.05 -5.00 23.92
N ASP A 80 -11.02 -4.59 25.18
CA ASP A 80 -11.68 -5.33 26.25
C ASP A 80 -13.19 -5.36 25.95
N PRO A 81 -13.81 -6.56 25.84
CA PRO A 81 -15.23 -6.68 25.52
C PRO A 81 -16.15 -6.01 26.56
N SER A 82 -15.64 -5.68 27.75
CA SER A 82 -16.37 -4.93 28.79
C SER A 82 -16.51 -3.42 28.47
N THR A 83 -15.74 -2.89 27.50
CA THR A 83 -15.77 -1.47 27.11
C THR A 83 -16.99 -1.10 26.25
N LEU A 84 -17.83 -2.08 25.88
CA LEU A 84 -19.04 -1.90 25.07
C LEU A 84 -20.33 -1.75 25.90
N THR A 85 -20.23 -1.33 27.17
CA THR A 85 -21.41 -1.13 28.04
C THR A 85 -21.87 0.32 28.06
#